data_AF-A0A7S1XR71-F1
#
_entry.id   AF-A0A7S1XR71-F1
#
_cell.length_a   1.000
_cell.length_b   1.000
_cell.length_c   1.000
_cell.angle_alpha   90.00
_cell.angle_beta   90.00
_cell.angle_gamma   90.00
#
_symmetry.space_group_name_H-M   'P 1'
#
loop_
_entity.id
_entity.type
_entity.pdbx_description
1 polymer ?
#
loop_
_entity_poly.entity_id
_entity_poly.type
_entity_poly.pdbx_seq_one_letter_code
_entity_poly.pdbx_strand_id
1 'polypeptide(L)'
;MGLGSGLDPRDKWKLGRWGEALVYEVLLARAAPGAKVRWMNAIEETRAPYDLLVETPEGNGRWRTTFIEVKTTAHPDKNVFEVSPAEYEFFQTGFQGGGSGNFHLYRVYANLAGAAGGVPRPRIVVVTDVARALELKAVKLCLAVMR
;
A
#
# COMPACT_ATOMS: atom_id res chain seq x y z
N MET A 1 -15.00 -8.80 -9.75
CA MET A 1 -15.69 -7.51 -9.51
C MET A 1 -15.41 -6.59 -10.69
N GLY A 2 -16.43 -5.91 -11.22
CA GLY A 2 -16.28 -5.03 -12.39
C GLY A 2 -15.56 -3.73 -12.05
N LEU A 3 -14.40 -3.49 -12.65
CA LEU A 3 -13.53 -2.33 -12.42
C LEU A 3 -13.92 -1.10 -13.29
N GLY A 4 -15.17 -0.98 -13.73
CA GLY A 4 -15.51 -0.17 -14.91
C GLY A 4 -16.28 1.15 -14.72
N SER A 5 -17.04 1.36 -13.64
CA SER A 5 -17.88 2.57 -13.55
C SER A 5 -18.25 2.89 -12.10
N GLY A 6 -17.61 3.90 -11.49
CA GLY A 6 -18.03 4.38 -10.16
C GLY A 6 -16.96 5.03 -9.27
N LEU A 7 -15.70 5.16 -9.72
CA LEU A 7 -14.67 5.83 -8.94
C LEU A 7 -14.78 7.36 -9.06
N ASP A 8 -15.40 7.98 -8.06
CA ASP A 8 -15.35 9.44 -7.89
C ASP A 8 -14.07 9.81 -7.10
N PRO A 9 -13.14 10.61 -7.66
CA PRO A 9 -11.93 11.03 -6.96
C PRO A 9 -12.20 11.88 -5.72
N ARG A 10 -13.42 12.44 -5.56
CA ARG A 10 -13.83 13.17 -4.37
C ARG A 10 -14.20 12.24 -3.22
N ASP A 11 -14.59 11.01 -3.51
CA ASP A 11 -14.84 9.96 -2.52
C ASP A 11 -13.50 9.28 -2.17
N LYS A 12 -12.71 9.98 -1.34
CA LYS A 12 -11.36 9.55 -0.94
C LYS A 12 -11.36 8.15 -0.32
N TRP A 13 -12.43 7.80 0.39
CA TRP A 13 -12.56 6.49 1.03
C TRP A 13 -12.76 5.38 0.01
N LYS A 14 -13.70 5.53 -0.95
CA LYS A 14 -13.85 4.54 -2.03
C LYS A 14 -12.60 4.43 -2.89
N LEU A 15 -11.95 5.56 -3.15
CA LEU A 15 -10.70 5.60 -3.90
C LEU A 15 -9.58 4.85 -3.17
N GLY A 16 -9.45 5.05 -1.85
CA GLY A 16 -8.51 4.31 -0.99
C GLY A 16 -8.73 2.81 -1.08
N ARG A 17 -9.95 2.35 -0.73
CA ARG A 17 -10.34 0.94 -0.74
C ARG A 17 -10.17 0.27 -2.10
N TRP A 18 -10.44 0.98 -3.19
CA TRP A 18 -10.20 0.48 -4.53
C TRP A 18 -8.71 0.26 -4.81
N GLY A 19 -7.84 1.16 -4.36
CA GLY A 19 -6.40 0.99 -4.53
C GLY A 19 -5.84 -0.14 -3.68
N GLU A 20 -6.31 -0.32 -2.44
CA GLU A 20 -5.97 -1.49 -1.62
C GLU A 20 -6.38 -2.80 -2.30
N ALA A 21 -7.62 -2.88 -2.81
CA ALA A 21 -8.11 -4.05 -3.55
C ALA A 21 -7.25 -4.34 -4.78
N LEU A 22 -6.89 -3.31 -5.55
CA LEU A 22 -6.02 -3.45 -6.72
C LEU A 22 -4.66 -4.02 -6.33
N VAL A 23 -4.03 -3.50 -5.26
CA VAL A 23 -2.74 -3.99 -4.79
C VAL A 23 -2.85 -5.44 -4.30
N TYR A 24 -3.93 -5.77 -3.56
CA TYR A 24 -4.18 -7.13 -3.11
C TYR A 24 -4.23 -8.13 -4.27
N GLU A 25 -5.01 -7.85 -5.32
CA GLU A 25 -5.09 -8.69 -6.52
C GLU A 25 -3.74 -8.82 -7.24
N VAL A 26 -2.98 -7.71 -7.35
CA VAL A 26 -1.64 -7.73 -7.95
C VAL A 26 -0.68 -8.59 -7.13
N LEU A 27 -0.76 -8.54 -5.80
CA LEU A 27 0.07 -9.35 -4.90
C LEU A 27 -0.31 -10.83 -4.99
N LEU A 28 -1.60 -11.16 -5.02
CA LEU A 28 -2.07 -12.54 -5.22
C LEU A 28 -1.56 -13.12 -6.54
N ALA A 29 -1.65 -12.36 -7.63
CA ALA A 29 -1.21 -12.80 -8.95
C ALA A 29 0.31 -12.99 -9.05
N ARG A 30 1.10 -12.34 -8.19
CA ARG A 30 2.57 -12.36 -8.19
C ARG A 30 3.17 -13.12 -7.01
N ALA A 31 2.34 -13.66 -6.13
CA ALA A 31 2.78 -14.33 -4.92
C ALA A 31 3.65 -15.55 -5.27
N ALA A 32 4.77 -15.71 -4.57
CA ALA A 32 5.58 -16.92 -4.69
C ALA A 32 4.76 -18.15 -4.25
N PRO A 33 5.08 -19.36 -4.76
CA PRO A 33 4.43 -20.58 -4.31
C PRO A 33 4.47 -20.72 -2.78
N GLY A 34 3.30 -20.92 -2.16
CA GLY A 34 3.16 -21.06 -0.71
C GLY A 34 3.16 -19.74 0.08
N ALA A 35 3.33 -18.59 -0.58
CA ALA A 35 3.17 -17.30 0.07
C ALA A 35 1.70 -17.03 0.42
N LYS A 36 1.47 -16.29 1.50
CA LYS A 36 0.13 -15.90 1.98
C LYS A 36 -0.01 -14.39 1.88
N VAL A 37 -1.08 -13.93 1.25
CA VAL A 37 -1.41 -12.51 1.13
C VAL A 37 -2.69 -12.24 1.92
N ARG A 38 -2.65 -11.27 2.83
CA ARG A 38 -3.78 -10.86 3.66
C ARG A 38 -4.03 -9.38 3.49
N TRP A 39 -5.29 -9.02 3.26
CA TRP A 39 -5.77 -7.64 3.33
C TRP A 39 -6.45 -7.44 4.68
N MET A 40 -5.82 -6.65 5.55
CA MET A 40 -6.23 -6.46 6.93
C MET A 40 -7.59 -5.77 7.02
N ASN A 41 -7.82 -4.81 6.12
CA ASN A 41 -9.00 -3.96 6.10
C ASN A 41 -10.10 -4.42 5.10
N ALA A 42 -10.04 -5.68 4.65
CA ALA A 42 -10.93 -6.18 3.60
C ALA A 42 -12.42 -6.13 3.97
N ILE A 43 -12.74 -6.34 5.26
CA ILE A 43 -14.11 -6.36 5.78
C ILE A 43 -14.39 -5.06 6.54
N GLU A 44 -13.57 -4.74 7.53
CA GLU A 44 -13.68 -3.54 8.38
C GLU A 44 -12.31 -2.89 8.58
N GLU A 45 -12.30 -1.58 8.87
CA GLU A 45 -11.08 -0.85 9.19
C GLU A 45 -10.47 -1.40 10.49
N THR A 46 -9.24 -1.90 10.40
CA THR A 46 -8.47 -2.33 11.56
C THR A 46 -7.61 -1.18 12.04
N ARG A 47 -7.15 -1.22 13.30
CA ARG A 47 -6.14 -0.27 13.80
C ARG A 47 -4.72 -0.67 13.42
N ALA A 48 -4.56 -1.53 12.40
CA ALA A 48 -3.24 -1.96 11.95
C ALA A 48 -2.52 -0.79 11.28
N PRO A 49 -1.20 -0.62 11.48
CA PRO A 49 -0.42 0.43 10.83
C PRO A 49 -0.01 0.06 9.38
N TYR A 50 -0.80 -0.80 8.73
CA TYR A 50 -0.60 -1.29 7.36
C TYR A 50 -1.91 -1.90 6.83
N ASP A 51 -2.16 -1.76 5.54
CA ASP A 51 -3.34 -2.34 4.89
C ASP A 51 -3.18 -3.82 4.56
N LEU A 52 -1.96 -4.24 4.19
CA LEU A 52 -1.69 -5.54 3.57
C LEU A 52 -0.48 -6.22 4.23
N LEU A 53 -0.51 -7.55 4.26
CA LEU A 53 0.53 -8.39 4.82
C LEU A 53 0.84 -9.57 3.90
N VAL A 54 2.12 -9.79 3.60
CA VAL A 54 2.59 -10.89 2.76
C VAL A 54 3.59 -11.73 3.54
N GLU A 55 3.28 -13.02 3.73
CA GLU A 55 4.19 -14.00 4.35
C GLU A 55 4.76 -14.89 3.25
N THR A 56 6.07 -14.84 3.03
CA THR A 56 6.77 -15.61 1.99
C THR A 56 7.70 -16.64 2.62
N PRO A 57 7.65 -17.92 2.22
CA PRO A 57 8.58 -18.92 2.74
C PRO A 57 10.01 -18.66 2.21
N GLU A 58 11.01 -18.74 3.10
CA GLU A 58 12.44 -18.56 2.75
C GLU A 58 13.26 -19.86 2.81
N GLY A 59 12.58 -21.01 3.01
CA GLY A 59 13.22 -22.30 3.25
C GLY A 59 13.56 -22.53 4.72
N ASN A 60 13.91 -23.77 5.09
CA ASN A 60 14.24 -24.18 6.46
C ASN A 60 13.17 -23.81 7.52
N GLY A 61 11.90 -23.82 7.12
CA GLY A 61 10.78 -23.44 7.98
C GLY A 61 10.69 -21.95 8.32
N ARG A 62 11.54 -21.08 7.73
CA ARG A 62 11.53 -19.64 7.95
C ARG A 62 10.56 -18.94 7.00
N TRP A 63 10.01 -17.83 7.49
CA TRP A 63 9.09 -16.97 6.78
C TRP A 63 9.58 -15.54 6.86
N ARG A 64 9.51 -14.83 5.73
CA ARG A 64 9.63 -13.37 5.67
C ARG A 64 8.23 -12.78 5.70
N THR A 65 8.01 -11.83 6.59
CA THR A 65 6.77 -11.04 6.63
C THR A 65 7.05 -9.66 6.05
N THR A 66 6.27 -9.26 5.06
CA THR A 66 6.29 -7.92 4.46
C THR A 66 4.97 -7.22 4.76
N PHE A 67 5.07 -6.02 5.33
CA PHE A 67 3.96 -5.14 5.65
C PHE A 67 3.86 -4.06 4.58
N ILE A 68 2.64 -3.81 4.10
CA ILE A 68 2.41 -2.93 2.96
C ILE A 68 1.31 -1.93 3.34
N GLU A 69 1.64 -0.66 3.19
CA GLU A 69 0.72 0.46 3.31
C GLU A 69 0.43 1.04 1.93
N VAL A 70 -0.86 1.19 1.60
CA VAL A 70 -1.33 1.62 0.28
C VAL A 70 -1.84 3.05 0.33
N LYS A 71 -1.23 3.93 -0.46
CA LYS A 71 -1.66 5.32 -0.58
C LYS A 71 -2.18 5.60 -1.98
N THR A 72 -3.49 5.67 -2.13
CA THR A 72 -4.13 5.95 -3.44
C THR A 72 -4.26 7.44 -3.73
N THR A 73 -4.10 7.84 -4.98
CA THR A 73 -4.32 9.22 -5.42
C THR A 73 -4.85 9.30 -6.85
N ALA A 74 -5.70 10.29 -7.11
CA ALA A 74 -6.09 10.69 -8.46
C ALA A 74 -5.12 11.73 -9.07
N HIS A 75 -4.21 12.29 -8.27
CA HIS A 75 -3.28 13.34 -8.69
C HIS A 75 -1.96 12.72 -9.18
N PRO A 76 -1.61 12.86 -10.46
CA PRO A 76 -0.45 12.18 -11.05
C PRO A 76 0.90 12.70 -10.55
N ASP A 77 0.92 13.89 -9.96
CA ASP A 77 2.08 14.64 -9.48
C ASP A 77 2.29 14.55 -7.96
N LYS A 78 1.40 13.88 -7.22
CA LYS A 78 1.55 13.72 -5.75
C LYS A 78 2.78 12.88 -5.42
N ASN A 79 3.82 13.54 -4.94
CA ASN A 79 5.14 12.96 -4.65
C ASN A 79 5.47 12.86 -3.14
N VAL A 80 4.51 13.18 -2.26
CA VAL A 80 4.63 13.04 -0.81
C VAL A 80 3.67 11.95 -0.32
N PHE A 81 4.15 11.10 0.59
CA PHE A 81 3.33 10.12 1.29
C PHE A 81 2.87 10.69 2.63
N GLU A 82 1.55 10.81 2.80
CA GLU A 82 0.94 11.08 4.09
C GLU A 82 0.95 9.79 4.89
N VAL A 83 1.59 9.78 6.05
CA VAL A 83 1.63 8.62 6.96
C VAL A 83 1.09 9.01 8.32
N SER A 84 0.38 8.09 8.97
CA SER A 84 -0.07 8.30 10.35
C SER A 84 1.11 8.20 11.34
N PRO A 85 0.99 8.75 12.56
CA PRO A 85 1.99 8.53 13.60
C PRO A 85 2.23 7.05 13.90
N ALA A 86 1.18 6.22 13.86
CA ALA A 86 1.28 4.78 14.09
C ALA A 86 2.05 4.05 12.97
N GLU A 87 1.80 4.38 11.69
CA GLU A 87 2.60 3.90 10.56
C GLU A 87 4.07 4.29 10.71
N TYR A 88 4.32 5.56 11.05
CA TYR A 88 5.68 6.07 11.24
C TYR A 88 6.43 5.34 12.35
N GLU A 89 5.81 5.21 13.53
CA GLU A 89 6.40 4.48 14.65
C GLU A 89 6.64 3.01 14.30
N PHE A 90 5.72 2.37 13.59
CA PHE A 90 5.82 0.97 13.20
C PHE A 90 7.07 0.70 12.36
N PHE A 91 7.31 1.48 11.29
CA PHE A 91 8.47 1.23 10.42
C PHE A 91 9.80 1.76 10.95
N GLN A 92 9.78 2.70 11.90
CA GLN A 92 11.00 3.23 12.52
C GLN A 92 11.52 2.35 13.65
N THR A 93 10.63 1.87 14.52
CA THR A 93 11.02 1.14 15.73
C THR A 93 11.23 -0.35 15.50
N GLY A 94 10.64 -0.88 14.43
CA GLY A 94 10.59 -2.31 14.15
C GLY A 94 9.72 -3.12 15.10
N PHE A 95 8.87 -2.45 15.89
CA PHE A 95 7.89 -3.09 16.75
C PHE A 95 7.00 -4.06 15.95
N GLN A 96 6.72 -5.23 16.52
CA GLN A 96 5.93 -6.30 15.89
C GLN A 96 6.44 -6.77 14.50
N GLY A 97 7.73 -6.60 14.21
CA GLY A 97 8.35 -7.05 12.96
C GLY A 97 8.37 -6.00 11.84
N GLY A 98 7.84 -4.79 12.08
CA GLY A 98 7.81 -3.68 11.13
C GLY A 98 9.17 -3.06 10.77
N GLY A 99 10.29 -3.68 11.13
CA GLY A 99 11.62 -3.07 11.02
C GLY A 99 12.09 -2.83 9.59
N SER A 100 13.27 -2.19 9.48
CA SER A 100 13.94 -1.92 8.20
C SER A 100 13.98 -3.19 7.33
N GLY A 101 13.58 -3.01 6.08
CA GLY A 101 13.50 -4.07 5.07
C GLY A 101 12.12 -4.70 4.88
N ASN A 102 11.22 -4.61 5.87
CA ASN A 102 9.94 -5.34 5.83
C ASN A 102 8.70 -4.45 5.65
N PHE A 103 8.81 -3.13 5.81
CA PHE A 103 7.71 -2.20 5.56
C PHE A 103 7.83 -1.50 4.20
N HIS A 104 6.77 -1.52 3.40
CA HIS A 104 6.74 -0.96 2.05
C HIS A 104 5.56 0.00 1.87
N LEU A 105 5.78 1.06 1.10
CA LEU A 105 4.73 1.98 0.68
C LEU A 105 4.37 1.76 -0.80
N TYR A 106 3.10 1.55 -1.06
CA TYR A 106 2.55 1.37 -2.41
C TYR A 106 1.73 2.61 -2.78
N ARG A 107 2.23 3.42 -3.72
CA ARG A 107 1.47 4.53 -4.29
C ARG A 107 0.66 4.01 -5.48
N VAL A 108 -0.65 4.06 -5.36
CA VAL A 108 -1.57 3.78 -6.48
C VAL A 108 -1.99 5.11 -7.11
N TYR A 109 -1.55 5.35 -8.34
CA TYR A 109 -2.09 6.42 -9.17
C TYR A 109 -3.28 5.87 -9.94
N ALA A 110 -4.49 6.37 -9.64
CA ALA A 110 -5.71 5.87 -10.25
C ALA A 110 -5.81 6.18 -11.75
N ASN A 111 -5.17 7.27 -12.21
CA ASN A 111 -5.12 7.70 -13.61
C ASN A 111 -6.52 7.68 -14.27
N LEU A 112 -7.42 8.49 -13.72
CA LEU A 112 -8.82 8.54 -14.15
C LEU A 112 -9.04 9.33 -15.45
N ALA A 113 -8.05 10.14 -15.87
CA ALA A 113 -8.10 10.93 -17.11
C ALA A 113 -7.50 10.14 -18.29
N GLY A 114 -8.23 10.04 -19.41
CA GLY A 114 -7.74 9.46 -20.67
C GLY A 114 -8.19 8.03 -20.99
N ALA A 115 -9.12 7.46 -20.21
CA ALA A 115 -9.71 6.19 -20.53
C ALA A 115 -10.76 6.34 -21.64
N ALA A 116 -10.42 6.02 -22.89
CA ALA A 116 -11.43 5.73 -23.89
C ALA A 116 -12.31 4.59 -23.34
N GLY A 117 -13.58 4.89 -23.04
CA GLY A 117 -14.52 3.94 -22.43
C GLY A 117 -14.50 3.86 -20.89
N GLY A 118 -13.86 4.79 -20.17
CA GLY A 118 -14.03 4.93 -18.71
C GLY A 118 -13.28 3.91 -17.83
N VAL A 119 -12.47 3.03 -18.41
CA VAL A 119 -11.67 2.05 -17.66
C VAL A 119 -10.37 2.69 -17.11
N PRO A 120 -10.17 2.77 -15.78
CA PRO A 120 -8.95 3.32 -15.18
C PRO A 120 -7.68 2.59 -15.65
N ARG A 121 -6.58 3.32 -15.84
CA ARG A 121 -5.25 2.74 -16.16
C ARG A 121 -4.27 2.96 -15.02
N PRO A 122 -4.43 2.24 -13.90
CA PRO A 122 -3.64 2.50 -12.71
C PRO A 122 -2.14 2.29 -12.94
N ARG A 123 -1.34 3.10 -12.26
CA ARG A 123 0.10 2.89 -12.10
C ARG A 123 0.40 2.69 -10.61
N ILE A 124 1.14 1.64 -10.29
CA ILE A 124 1.61 1.38 -8.93
C ILE A 124 3.11 1.71 -8.88
N VAL A 125 3.50 2.52 -7.89
CA VAL A 125 4.91 2.76 -7.54
C VAL A 125 5.16 2.19 -6.15
N VAL A 126 6.23 1.40 -6.02
CA VAL A 126 6.58 0.72 -4.77
C VAL A 126 7.83 1.36 -4.19
N VAL A 127 7.78 1.74 -2.92
CA VAL A 127 8.93 2.11 -2.10
C VAL A 127 9.18 0.96 -1.14
N THR A 128 10.20 0.16 -1.44
CA THR A 128 10.67 -0.91 -0.55
C THR A 128 11.56 -0.34 0.54
N ASP A 129 11.47 -0.90 1.74
CA ASP A 129 12.24 -0.45 2.92
C ASP A 129 12.14 1.07 3.13
N VAL A 130 10.97 1.50 3.62
CA VAL A 130 10.66 2.93 3.75
C VAL A 130 11.67 3.66 4.64
N ALA A 131 12.16 3.01 5.70
CA ALA A 131 13.21 3.56 6.56
C ALA A 131 14.49 3.86 5.77
N ARG A 132 14.96 2.89 4.98
CA ARG A 132 16.13 3.08 4.10
C ARG A 132 15.91 4.13 3.02
N ALA A 133 14.72 4.16 2.41
CA ALA A 133 14.38 5.14 1.40
C ALA A 133 14.38 6.58 1.95
N LEU A 134 13.97 6.77 3.21
CA LEU A 134 14.05 8.04 3.93
C LEU A 134 15.50 8.47 4.17
N GLU A 135 16.34 7.58 4.68
CA GLU A 135 17.78 7.84 4.88
C GLU A 135 18.46 8.29 3.58
N LEU A 136 18.11 7.65 2.47
CA LEU A 136 18.62 7.95 1.13
C LEU A 136 17.98 9.18 0.48
N LYS A 137 17.01 9.83 1.15
CA LYS A 137 16.23 10.97 0.61
C LYS A 137 15.50 10.63 -0.71
N ALA A 138 15.17 9.35 -0.92
CA ALA A 138 14.47 8.86 -2.09
C ALA A 138 12.95 9.02 -2.01
N VAL A 139 12.41 9.25 -0.81
CA VAL A 139 10.99 9.46 -0.54
C VAL A 139 10.77 10.64 0.39
N LYS A 140 9.62 11.31 0.28
CA LYS A 140 9.17 12.37 1.19
C LYS A 140 7.94 11.88 1.94
N LEU A 141 7.98 11.98 3.27
CA LEU A 141 6.86 11.68 4.14
C LEU A 141 6.31 12.98 4.75
N CYS A 142 5.00 12.98 5.01
CA CYS A 142 4.31 13.99 5.80
C CYS A 142 3.54 13.25 6.90
N LEU A 143 3.76 13.64 8.16
CA LEU A 143 2.96 13.12 9.26
C LEU A 143 1.56 13.74 9.20
N ALA A 144 0.57 12.91 8.90
CA ALA A 144 -0.83 13.32 8.85
C ALA A 144 -1.52 12.95 10.16
N VAL A 145 -1.92 13.96 10.93
CA VAL A 145 -2.76 13.78 12.11
C VAL A 145 -4.18 14.13 11.70
N MET A 146 -5.01 13.12 11.45
CA MET A 146 -6.44 13.33 11.25
C MET A 146 -7.09 13.51 12.63
N ARG A 147 -7.85 14.60 12.79
CA ARG A 147 -8.67 14.86 13.98
C ARG A 147 -10.04 14.22 13.85
#